data_AF-A0A7C6B4I1-F1
#
_entry.id   AF-A0A7C6B4I1-F1
#
_cell.length_a   1.000
_cell.length_b   1.000
_cell.length_c   1.000
_cell.angle_alpha   90.00
_cell.angle_beta   90.00
_cell.angle_gamma   90.00
#
_symmetry.space_group_name_H-M   'P 1'
#
loop_
_entity.id
_entity.type
_entity.pdbx_description
1 polymer ?
#
loop_
_entity_poly.entity_id
_entity_poly.type
_entity_poly.pdbx_seq_one_letter_code
_entity_poly.pdbx_strand_id
1 'polypeptide(L)' 'MPFLDQPEAWEIDILDGATVKRTLTAGTATVTYSTADQIADWGATLASGSALTIRAAQLSPALGRGTSAETTVTIK' A
#
# COMPACT_ATOMS: atom_id res chain seq x y z
N MET A 1 -25.82 -4.86 -21.32
CA MET A 1 -25.10 -5.44 -20.17
C MET A 1 -24.19 -4.36 -19.63
N PRO A 2 -24.49 -3.69 -18.50
CA PRO A 2 -23.52 -2.74 -17.99
C PRO A 2 -22.36 -3.54 -17.40
N PHE A 3 -21.18 -3.30 -17.95
CA PHE A 3 -19.89 -3.64 -17.38
C PHE A 3 -19.89 -3.06 -15.96
N LEU A 4 -20.17 -3.92 -14.99
CA LEU A 4 -20.41 -3.55 -13.60
C LEU A 4 -19.16 -2.83 -13.10
N ASP A 5 -19.30 -1.57 -12.69
CA ASP A 5 -18.25 -0.79 -12.03
C ASP A 5 -17.69 -1.64 -10.88
N GLN A 6 -16.53 -2.26 -11.09
CA GLN A 6 -15.89 -3.01 -10.01
C GLN A 6 -15.57 -1.99 -8.90
N PRO A 7 -16.01 -2.25 -7.65
CA PRO A 7 -15.73 -1.33 -6.56
C PRO A 7 -14.21 -1.15 -6.47
N GLU A 8 -13.77 0.11 -6.45
CA GLU A 8 -12.36 0.41 -6.32
C GLU A 8 -11.85 -0.15 -5.00
N ALA A 9 -10.85 -1.01 -5.09
CA ALA A 9 -10.20 -1.60 -3.94
C ALA A 9 -8.72 -1.79 -4.26
N TRP A 10 -7.88 -1.46 -3.31
CA TRP A 10 -6.44 -1.49 -3.42
C TRP A 10 -5.83 -2.15 -2.21
N GLU A 11 -4.74 -2.87 -2.42
CA GLU A 11 -3.81 -3.25 -1.37
C GLU A 11 -2.44 -2.63 -1.62
N ILE A 12 -1.86 -2.09 -0.57
CA ILE A 12 -0.57 -1.43 -0.58
C ILE A 12 0.33 -2.14 0.41
N ASP A 13 1.34 -2.83 -0.08
CA ASP A 13 2.39 -3.39 0.76
C ASP A 13 3.45 -2.34 1.04
N ILE A 14 3.88 -2.28 2.29
CA ILE A 14 5.01 -1.51 2.75
C ILE A 14 6.18 -2.47 2.92
N LEU A 15 7.30 -2.17 2.25
CA LEU A 15 8.43 -3.07 2.17
C LEU A 15 9.66 -2.55 2.93
N ASP A 16 10.37 -3.51 3.49
CA ASP A 16 11.74 -3.37 3.99
C ASP A 16 12.64 -4.32 3.16
N GLY A 17 13.23 -3.76 2.11
CA GLY A 17 13.85 -4.54 1.04
C GLY A 17 12.84 -5.45 0.35
N ALA A 18 13.04 -6.77 0.46
CA ALA A 18 12.12 -7.76 -0.13
C ALA A 18 10.99 -8.20 0.81
N THR A 19 11.02 -7.78 2.08
CA THR A 19 10.07 -8.24 3.10
C THR A 19 8.89 -7.26 3.21
N VAL A 20 7.67 -7.78 3.18
CA VAL A 20 6.47 -6.98 3.47
C VAL A 20 6.35 -6.81 4.98
N LYS A 21 6.39 -5.57 5.46
CA LYS A 21 6.19 -5.19 6.87
C LYS A 21 4.70 -5.08 7.21
N ARG A 22 3.94 -4.48 6.30
CA ARG A 22 2.51 -4.20 6.46
C ARG A 22 1.82 -4.19 5.12
N THR A 23 0.56 -4.63 5.10
CA THR A 23 -0.34 -4.47 3.95
C THR A 23 -1.51 -3.59 4.39
N LEU A 24 -1.73 -2.50 3.68
CA LEU A 24 -2.84 -1.57 3.89
C LEU A 24 -3.90 -1.78 2.81
N THR A 25 -5.18 -1.74 3.19
CA THR A 25 -6.30 -1.81 2.25
C THR A 25 -6.95 -0.44 2.08
N ALA A 26 -7.30 -0.06 0.85
CA ALA A 26 -8.02 1.18 0.57
C ALA A 26 -9.17 0.96 -0.40
N GLY A 27 -10.30 1.61 -0.16
CA GLY A 27 -11.46 1.63 -1.08
C GLY A 27 -11.38 2.76 -2.13
N THR A 28 -10.26 3.48 -2.19
CA THR A 28 -9.99 4.58 -3.12
C THR A 28 -8.50 4.58 -3.45
N ALA A 29 -8.08 5.39 -4.43
CA ALA A 29 -6.67 5.58 -4.79
C ALA A 29 -5.81 6.30 -3.72
N THR A 30 -6.24 6.35 -2.45
CA THR A 30 -5.49 6.95 -1.35
C THR A 30 -5.55 6.06 -0.11
N VAL A 31 -4.40 5.88 0.52
CA VAL A 31 -4.27 5.15 1.79
C VAL A 31 -3.40 5.94 2.76
N THR A 32 -3.68 5.82 4.05
CA THR A 32 -2.90 6.49 5.09
C THR A 32 -2.03 5.47 5.80
N TYR A 33 -0.72 5.70 5.77
CA TYR A 33 0.25 5.00 6.63
C TYR A 33 0.58 5.91 7.82
N SER A 34 -0.09 5.66 8.96
CA SER A 34 -0.04 6.57 10.09
C SER A 34 1.30 6.51 10.84
N THR A 35 1.57 7.50 11.69
CA THR A 35 2.74 7.48 12.59
C THR A 35 2.70 6.31 13.57
N ALA A 36 1.52 5.89 14.00
CA ALA A 36 1.35 4.72 14.86
C ALA A 36 1.72 3.42 14.12
N ASP A 37 1.32 3.28 12.85
CA ASP A 37 1.71 2.15 12.01
C ASP A 37 3.22 2.13 11.79
N GLN A 38 3.84 3.28 11.54
CA GLN A 38 5.29 3.40 11.43
C GLN A 38 6.00 2.94 12.71
N ILE A 39 5.56 3.40 13.88
CA ILE A 39 6.15 2.99 15.16
C ILE A 39 5.97 1.48 15.38
N ALA A 40 4.84 0.90 14.98
CA ALA A 40 4.60 -0.53 15.11
C ALA A 40 5.53 -1.37 14.20
N ASP A 41 5.82 -0.90 12.99
CA ASP A 41 6.59 -1.65 12.00
C ASP A 41 8.12 -1.46 12.15
N TRP A 42 8.54 -0.27 12.61
CA TRP A 42 9.94 0.16 12.66
C TRP A 42 10.46 0.42 14.08
N GLY A 43 9.59 0.43 15.09
CA GLY A 43 9.93 0.80 16.47
C GLY A 43 10.07 2.31 16.71
N ALA A 44 9.99 3.11 15.64
CA ALA A 44 10.05 4.58 15.65
C ALA A 44 9.35 5.15 14.41
N THR A 45 9.09 6.46 14.41
CA THR A 45 8.63 7.14 13.19
C THR A 45 9.77 7.24 12.17
N LEU A 46 9.44 7.08 10.89
CA LEU A 46 10.42 7.29 9.83
C LEU A 46 10.70 8.78 9.65
N ALA A 47 11.95 9.15 9.45
CA ALA A 47 12.34 10.55 9.27
C ALA A 47 11.87 11.08 7.91
N SER A 48 11.47 12.36 7.85
CA SER A 48 11.30 13.08 6.59
C SER A 48 12.56 12.94 5.72
N GLY A 49 12.38 12.65 4.44
CA GLY A 49 13.45 12.34 3.50
C GLY A 49 13.80 10.86 3.39
N SER A 50 13.27 9.99 4.26
CA SER A 50 13.49 8.54 4.15
C SER A 50 12.81 7.98 2.89
N ALA A 51 13.48 7.04 2.23
CA ALA A 51 12.91 6.29 1.12
C ALA A 51 12.10 5.10 1.66
N LEU A 52 10.89 4.91 1.15
CA LEU A 52 10.01 3.80 1.48
C LEU A 52 9.58 3.11 0.19
N THR A 53 9.88 1.82 0.06
CA THR A 53 9.42 1.02 -1.08
C THR A 53 8.01 0.51 -0.79
N ILE A 54 7.11 0.69 -1.74
CA ILE A 54 5.72 0.23 -1.67
C ILE A 54 5.35 -0.59 -2.91
N ARG A 55 4.43 -1.54 -2.75
CA ARG A 55 3.78 -2.23 -3.86
C ARG A 55 2.28 -1.99 -3.80
N ALA A 56 1.70 -1.40 -4.83
CA ALA A 56 0.27 -1.17 -4.92
C ALA A 56 -0.35 -2.15 -5.92
N ALA A 57 -1.43 -2.83 -5.53
CA ALA A 57 -2.18 -3.73 -6.40
C ALA A 57 -3.67 -3.41 -6.32
N GLN A 58 -4.34 -3.33 -7.47
CA GLN A 58 -5.80 -3.22 -7.51
C GLN A 58 -6.40 -4.60 -7.24
N LEU A 59 -7.42 -4.64 -6.38
CA LEU A 59 -8.20 -5.83 -6.11
C LEU A 59 -9.34 -5.94 -7.11
N SER A 60 -9.45 -7.10 -7.75
CA SER A 60 -10.63 -7.50 -8.49
C SER A 60 -11.53 -8.36 -7.60
N PRO A 61 -12.84 -8.10 -7.55
CA PRO A 61 -13.77 -8.96 -6.80
C PRO A 61 -13.79 -10.42 -7.27
N ALA A 62 -13.46 -10.66 -8.55
CA ALA A 62 -13.51 -11.98 -9.16
C ALA A 62 -12.18 -12.73 -9.09
N LEU A 63 -11.05 -12.01 -9.18
CA LEU A 63 -9.72 -12.60 -9.31
C LEU A 63 -8.81 -12.35 -8.09
N GLY A 64 -9.26 -11.55 -7.12
CA GLY A 64 -8.44 -11.13 -6.00
C GLY A 64 -7.38 -10.12 -6.43
N ARG A 65 -6.19 -10.23 -5.86
CA ARG A 65 -5.10 -9.26 -6.06
C ARG A 65 -4.55 -9.30 -7.48
N GLY A 66 -4.60 -8.16 -8.18
CA GLY A 66 -4.01 -7.99 -9.51
C GLY A 66 -2.50 -7.82 -9.47
N THR A 67 -1.93 -7.49 -10.64
CA THR A 67 -0.50 -7.20 -10.80
C THR A 67 -0.10 -6.00 -9.95
N SER A 68 0.88 -6.19 -9.08
CA SER A 68 1.39 -5.13 -8.20
C SER A 68 2.38 -4.22 -8.94
N ALA A 69 2.20 -2.91 -8.81
CA ALA A 69 3.19 -1.92 -9.21
C ALA A 69 4.08 -1.57 -8.01
N GLU A 70 5.40 -1.76 -8.16
CA GLU A 70 6.39 -1.38 -7.14
C GLU A 70 6.93 0.03 -7.42
N THR A 71 7.03 0.85 -6.38
CA THR A 71 7.67 2.17 -6.46
C THR A 71 8.32 2.54 -5.13
N THR A 72 9.28 3.46 -5.17
CA THR A 72 9.89 4.03 -3.97
C THR A 72 9.46 5.47 -3.81
N VAL A 73 8.88 5.78 -2.66
CA VAL A 73 8.39 7.11 -2.29
C VAL A 73 9.27 7.72 -1.21
N THR A 74 9.41 9.04 -1.22
CA THR A 74 10.10 9.77 -0.15
C THR A 74 9.08 10.27 0.87
N ILE A 75 9.32 9.96 2.14
CA ILE A 75 8.50 10.46 3.25
C ILE A 75 8.72 11.96 3.39
N LYS A 76 7.64 12.72 3.55
CA LYS A 76 7.68 14.16 3.74
C LYS A 76 7.42 14.51 5.19
#